data_AF-A0A250F698-F1
#
_entry.id   AF-A0A250F698-F1
#
_cell.length_a   1.000
_cell.length_b   1.000
_cell.length_c   1.000
_cell.angle_alpha   90.00
_cell.angle_beta   90.00
_cell.angle_gamma   90.00
#
_symmetry.space_group_name_H-M   'P 1'
#
loop_
_entity.id
_entity.type
_entity.pdbx_description
1 polymer ?
#
loop_
_entity_poly.entity_id
_entity_poly.type
_entity_poly.pdbx_seq_one_letter_code
_entity_poly.pdbx_strand_id
1 'polypeptide(L)'
;MGNLYITPEGVSRLRNLRSRKRIAQTDHEKFLRTCIKRQKVLFKQRRELPLVPLEKPYQKGYVRFFVLREDVRQGKQADFFETLLEKINTYQYADTRKFQKKKKRRGKRVYIARKQELYTFSQWEWERALERGKFTQKERAYFARIECFNRQKDRFEIHYEFTEAWRFELRVKPNMITHYRPVDIVIERELAELDKIIDNHKNWGTITHKIYGRRNSWNQYQKRYTPKEKYKRTPLKEITALKYHTSAMEIADMLLEVSL
;
A
#
# COMPACT_ATOMS: atom_id res chain seq x y z
N MET A 1 -14.40 0.02 40.89
CA MET A 1 -13.10 0.34 40.27
C MET A 1 -12.27 1.12 41.28
N GLY A 2 -11.40 0.44 42.04
CA GLY A 2 -10.63 1.07 43.13
C GLY A 2 -9.58 2.07 42.63
N ASN A 3 -9.38 3.14 43.38
CA ASN A 3 -8.38 4.16 43.11
C ASN A 3 -6.96 3.56 43.16
N LEU A 4 -6.35 3.26 42.00
CA LEU A 4 -4.96 2.77 41.86
C LEU A 4 -3.87 3.74 42.36
N TYR A 5 -4.28 4.87 42.94
CA TYR A 5 -3.42 5.90 43.52
C TYR A 5 -3.15 5.69 45.02
N ILE A 6 -3.86 4.75 45.67
CA ILE A 6 -3.68 4.38 47.07
C ILE A 6 -3.20 2.92 47.07
N THR A 7 -1.99 2.68 47.57
CA THR A 7 -1.47 1.32 47.76
C THR A 7 -2.27 0.59 48.84
N PRO A 8 -2.42 -0.75 48.77
CA PRO A 8 -3.05 -1.51 49.85
C PRO A 8 -2.30 -1.24 51.17
N GLU A 9 -3.06 -1.27 52.26
CA GLU A 9 -2.66 -0.90 53.61
C GLU A 9 -1.29 -1.49 54.00
N GLY A 10 -0.33 -0.62 54.34
CA GLY A 10 0.96 -1.01 54.92
C GLY A 10 2.22 -0.30 54.41
N VAL A 11 2.17 0.48 53.31
CA VAL A 11 3.36 1.24 52.83
C VAL A 11 2.96 2.68 52.50
N SER A 12 2.93 3.53 53.52
CA SER A 12 2.61 4.96 53.43
C SER A 12 3.76 5.78 52.83
N ARG A 13 3.95 5.71 51.51
CA ARG A 13 4.64 6.78 50.76
C ARG A 13 3.83 7.14 49.51
N LEU A 14 3.25 8.35 49.53
CA LEU A 14 2.65 8.94 48.34
C LEU A 14 3.64 8.86 47.17
N ARG A 15 3.23 8.26 46.05
CA ARG A 15 4.06 8.20 44.84
C ARG A 15 4.44 9.62 44.41
N ASN A 16 5.70 9.81 44.03
CA ASN A 16 6.21 11.06 43.46
C ASN A 16 5.30 11.56 42.32
N LEU A 17 5.05 12.87 42.25
CA LEU A 17 4.28 13.55 41.21
C LEU A 17 4.66 13.08 39.80
N ARG A 18 5.95 12.87 39.52
CA ARG A 18 6.41 12.33 38.22
C ARG A 18 5.87 10.93 37.93
N SER A 19 5.86 10.06 38.93
CA SER A 19 5.35 8.68 38.82
C SER A 19 3.83 8.68 38.59
N ARG A 20 3.08 9.50 39.33
CA ARG A 20 1.63 9.66 39.15
C ARG A 20 1.27 10.16 37.75
N LYS A 21 1.97 11.18 37.25
CA LYS A 21 1.79 11.70 35.88
C LYS A 21 2.08 10.63 34.82
N ARG A 22 3.14 9.83 35.00
CA ARG A 22 3.50 8.74 34.08
C ARG A 22 2.40 7.67 34.06
N ILE A 23 1.89 7.25 35.21
CA ILE A 23 0.81 6.25 35.31
C ILE A 23 -0.44 6.74 34.57
N ALA A 24 -0.88 7.97 34.83
CA ALA A 24 -2.04 8.56 34.15
C ALA A 24 -1.86 8.61 32.63
N GLN A 25 -0.66 8.96 32.13
CA GLN A 25 -0.36 8.91 30.70
C GLN A 25 -0.38 7.50 30.14
N THR A 26 0.23 6.53 30.84
CA THR A 26 0.22 5.13 30.39
C THR A 26 -1.16 4.51 30.38
N ASP A 27 -2.02 4.87 31.35
CA ASP A 27 -3.38 4.36 31.41
C ASP A 27 -4.26 5.02 30.34
N HIS A 28 -4.06 6.31 30.06
CA HIS A 28 -4.69 6.97 28.91
C HIS A 28 -4.27 6.31 27.58
N GLU A 29 -2.98 6.00 27.41
CA GLU A 29 -2.49 5.28 26.23
C GLU A 29 -3.11 3.87 26.10
N LYS A 30 -3.25 3.14 27.21
CA LYS A 30 -3.95 1.84 27.22
C LYS A 30 -5.42 2.00 26.81
N PHE A 31 -6.11 3.01 27.33
CA PHE A 31 -7.49 3.33 26.96
C PHE A 31 -7.63 3.63 25.46
N LEU A 32 -6.71 4.41 24.88
CA LEU A 32 -6.72 4.65 23.43
C LEU A 32 -6.47 3.36 22.63
N ARG A 33 -5.59 2.47 23.11
CA ARG A 33 -5.38 1.15 22.49
C ARG A 33 -6.63 0.28 22.54
N THR A 34 -7.39 0.29 23.63
CA THR A 34 -8.64 -0.49 23.72
C THR A 34 -9.71 0.07 22.78
N CYS A 35 -9.86 1.39 22.71
CA CYS A 35 -10.77 2.05 21.76
C CYS A 35 -10.47 1.66 20.31
N ILE A 36 -9.20 1.75 19.88
CA ILE A 36 -8.77 1.35 18.53
C ILE A 36 -9.06 -0.13 18.26
N LYS A 37 -8.76 -1.01 19.22
CA LYS A 37 -9.03 -2.45 19.08
C LYS A 37 -10.53 -2.69 18.90
N ARG A 38 -11.37 -2.03 19.70
CA ARG A 38 -12.83 -2.14 19.61
C ARG A 38 -13.35 -1.62 18.26
N GLN A 39 -12.89 -0.45 17.82
CA GLN A 39 -13.22 0.12 16.52
C GLN A 39 -12.89 -0.85 15.36
N LYS A 40 -11.72 -1.51 15.41
CA LYS A 40 -11.35 -2.54 14.41
C LYS A 40 -12.30 -3.75 14.41
N VAL A 41 -12.74 -4.19 15.59
CA VAL A 41 -13.71 -5.28 15.74
C VAL A 41 -15.06 -4.86 15.14
N LEU A 42 -15.55 -3.66 15.46
CA LEU A 42 -16.80 -3.12 14.91
C LEU A 42 -16.72 -2.97 13.38
N PHE A 43 -15.60 -2.49 12.83
CA PHE A 43 -15.42 -2.45 11.37
C PHE A 43 -15.37 -3.84 10.73
N LYS A 44 -14.89 -4.86 11.45
CA LYS A 44 -14.95 -6.24 10.98
C LYS A 44 -16.40 -6.73 10.98
N GLN A 45 -17.11 -6.58 12.09
CA GLN A 45 -18.54 -6.93 12.21
C GLN A 45 -19.38 -6.25 11.15
N ARG A 46 -19.22 -4.93 10.96
CA ARG A 46 -19.89 -4.16 9.90
C ARG A 46 -19.65 -4.71 8.50
N ARG A 47 -18.44 -5.23 8.21
CA ARG A 47 -18.12 -5.82 6.89
C ARG A 47 -18.67 -7.24 6.74
N GLU A 48 -18.82 -7.96 7.84
CA GLU A 48 -19.28 -9.35 7.89
C GLU A 48 -20.81 -9.49 7.97
N LEU A 49 -21.55 -8.38 8.15
CA LEU A 49 -23.02 -8.40 8.10
C LEU A 49 -23.52 -9.07 6.80
N PRO A 50 -24.53 -9.96 6.93
CA PRO A 50 -25.05 -10.72 5.80
C PRO A 50 -25.64 -9.79 4.75
N LEU A 51 -25.47 -10.17 3.48
CA LEU A 51 -26.09 -9.46 2.37
C LEU A 51 -27.55 -9.89 2.27
N VAL A 52 -28.44 -8.91 2.26
CA VAL A 52 -29.88 -9.12 2.11
C VAL A 52 -30.26 -8.83 0.65
N PRO A 53 -31.01 -9.73 -0.01
CA PRO A 53 -31.48 -9.48 -1.37
C PRO A 53 -32.42 -8.27 -1.40
N LEU A 54 -32.32 -7.47 -2.45
CA LEU A 54 -33.27 -6.40 -2.74
C LEU A 54 -34.51 -7.01 -3.40
N GLU A 55 -35.69 -6.52 -3.03
CA GLU A 55 -36.96 -6.93 -3.67
C GLU A 55 -36.94 -6.68 -5.19
N LYS A 56 -36.37 -5.55 -5.60
CA LYS A 56 -36.23 -5.15 -6.99
C LYS A 56 -34.78 -4.80 -7.29
N PRO A 57 -34.03 -5.70 -7.97
CA PRO A 57 -32.71 -5.38 -8.47
C PRO A 57 -32.74 -4.15 -9.38
N TYR A 58 -31.74 -3.28 -9.26
CA TYR A 58 -31.66 -2.08 -10.07
C TYR A 58 -30.30 -1.95 -10.75
N GLN A 59 -30.29 -1.28 -11.90
CA GLN A 59 -29.07 -1.01 -12.64
C GLN A 59 -28.39 0.26 -12.10
N LYS A 60 -27.17 0.14 -11.57
CA LYS A 60 -26.36 1.29 -11.12
C LYS A 60 -25.55 1.93 -12.25
N GLY A 61 -25.24 1.17 -13.29
CA GLY A 61 -24.42 1.63 -14.41
C GLY A 61 -24.01 0.47 -15.32
N TYR A 62 -22.76 0.48 -15.76
CA TYR A 62 -22.16 -0.55 -16.61
C TYR A 62 -20.80 -0.98 -16.08
N VAL A 63 -20.47 -2.24 -16.32
CA VAL A 63 -19.15 -2.82 -16.06
C VAL A 63 -18.60 -3.35 -17.35
N ARG A 64 -17.31 -3.13 -17.56
CA ARG A 64 -16.58 -3.77 -18.63
C ARG A 64 -15.35 -4.51 -18.11
N PHE A 65 -15.09 -5.64 -18.72
CA PHE A 65 -14.13 -6.64 -18.28
C PHE A 65 -13.74 -7.50 -19.47
N PHE A 66 -12.64 -8.24 -19.32
CA PHE A 66 -12.17 -9.13 -20.38
C PHE A 66 -12.88 -10.47 -20.29
N VAL A 67 -13.18 -11.04 -21.44
CA VAL A 67 -13.71 -12.40 -21.63
C VAL A 67 -12.82 -13.11 -22.65
N LEU A 68 -12.72 -14.43 -22.53
CA LEU A 68 -12.03 -15.23 -23.54
C LEU A 68 -12.71 -15.06 -24.90
N ARG A 69 -11.91 -14.79 -25.94
CA ARG A 69 -12.42 -14.70 -27.30
C ARG A 69 -12.94 -16.08 -27.74
N GLU A 70 -13.99 -16.09 -28.54
CA GLU A 70 -14.74 -17.30 -28.87
C GLU A 70 -13.91 -18.36 -29.62
N ASP A 71 -12.97 -17.95 -30.45
CA ASP A 71 -12.00 -18.82 -31.14
C ASP A 71 -11.09 -19.59 -30.16
N VAL A 72 -10.58 -18.92 -29.14
CA VAL A 72 -9.75 -19.53 -28.09
C VAL A 72 -10.61 -20.41 -27.17
N ARG A 73 -11.86 -20.01 -26.92
CA ARG A 73 -12.81 -20.78 -26.10
C ARG A 73 -13.15 -22.13 -26.73
N GLN A 74 -13.23 -22.23 -28.05
CA GLN A 74 -13.48 -23.51 -28.73
C GLN A 74 -12.21 -24.38 -28.84
N GLY A 75 -11.05 -23.85 -28.48
CA GLY A 75 -9.78 -24.56 -28.52
C GLY A 75 -9.50 -25.43 -27.30
N LYS A 76 -8.46 -26.27 -27.41
CA LYS A 76 -8.02 -27.19 -26.34
C LYS A 76 -7.47 -26.50 -25.08
N GLN A 77 -7.11 -25.23 -25.18
CA GLN A 77 -6.51 -24.45 -24.09
C GLN A 77 -7.51 -23.49 -23.42
N ALA A 78 -8.81 -23.64 -23.69
CA ALA A 78 -9.85 -22.75 -23.17
C ALA A 78 -9.80 -22.63 -21.64
N ASP A 79 -9.85 -23.77 -20.94
CA ASP A 79 -9.83 -23.83 -19.47
C ASP A 79 -8.55 -23.18 -18.87
N PHE A 80 -7.42 -23.34 -19.56
CA PHE A 80 -6.16 -22.73 -19.14
C PHE A 80 -6.22 -21.21 -19.20
N PHE A 81 -6.70 -20.64 -20.31
CA PHE A 81 -6.79 -19.19 -20.43
C PHE A 81 -7.94 -18.59 -19.63
N GLU A 82 -9.01 -19.35 -19.37
CA GLU A 82 -10.09 -18.92 -18.48
C GLU A 82 -9.59 -18.80 -17.03
N THR A 83 -8.92 -19.83 -16.51
CA THR A 83 -8.32 -19.79 -15.16
C THR A 83 -7.22 -18.72 -15.04
N LEU A 84 -6.42 -18.51 -16.09
CA LEU A 84 -5.44 -17.43 -16.11
C LEU A 84 -6.12 -16.06 -16.12
N LEU A 85 -7.17 -15.89 -16.93
CA LEU A 85 -7.93 -14.65 -17.02
C LEU A 85 -8.50 -14.25 -15.66
N GLU A 86 -9.07 -15.18 -14.90
CA GLU A 86 -9.57 -14.90 -13.54
C GLU A 86 -8.50 -14.25 -12.64
N LYS A 87 -7.22 -14.63 -12.79
CA LYS A 87 -6.11 -14.10 -12.00
C LYS A 87 -5.67 -12.69 -12.39
N ILE A 88 -5.89 -12.30 -13.65
CA ILE A 88 -5.41 -11.04 -14.25
C ILE A 88 -6.52 -10.11 -14.75
N ASN A 89 -7.80 -10.50 -14.62
CA ASN A 89 -8.90 -9.71 -15.15
C ASN A 89 -8.99 -8.37 -14.42
N THR A 90 -9.39 -7.34 -15.16
CA THR A 90 -9.64 -6.01 -14.61
C THR A 90 -11.09 -5.63 -14.85
N TYR A 91 -11.67 -4.95 -13.86
CA TYR A 91 -13.05 -4.47 -13.93
C TYR A 91 -13.04 -2.95 -13.93
N GLN A 92 -13.73 -2.35 -14.90
CA GLN A 92 -13.98 -0.91 -14.90
C GLN A 92 -15.47 -0.64 -14.85
N TYR A 93 -15.84 0.23 -13.91
CA TYR A 93 -17.22 0.65 -13.66
C TYR A 93 -17.41 2.06 -14.23
N ALA A 94 -18.57 2.31 -14.84
CA ALA A 94 -18.98 3.62 -15.29
C ALA A 94 -20.51 3.75 -15.27
N ASP A 95 -21.01 4.97 -15.14
CA ASP A 95 -22.46 5.21 -15.15
C ASP A 95 -23.05 5.02 -16.55
N THR A 96 -22.26 5.24 -17.60
CA THR A 96 -22.68 5.11 -19.01
C THR A 96 -21.89 4.03 -19.75
N ARG A 97 -22.52 3.40 -20.74
CA ARG A 97 -21.93 2.32 -21.57
C ARG A 97 -20.71 2.75 -22.39
N LYS A 98 -20.45 4.06 -22.52
CA LYS A 98 -19.38 4.62 -23.37
C LYS A 98 -17.99 4.55 -22.72
N PHE A 99 -17.89 4.43 -21.39
CA PHE A 99 -16.61 4.43 -20.64
C PHE A 99 -15.64 5.54 -21.08
N GLN A 100 -16.14 6.78 -21.10
CA GLN A 100 -15.35 7.94 -21.51
C GLN A 100 -14.90 8.75 -20.29
N LYS A 101 -13.76 9.42 -20.42
CA LYS A 101 -13.28 10.41 -19.45
C LYS A 101 -13.12 11.77 -20.11
N LYS A 102 -13.45 12.83 -19.38
CA LYS A 102 -13.16 14.21 -19.80
C LYS A 102 -11.65 14.45 -19.70
N LYS A 103 -11.04 14.94 -20.77
CA LYS A 103 -9.64 15.37 -20.78
C LYS A 103 -9.55 16.74 -21.43
N LYS A 104 -8.73 17.63 -20.87
CA LYS A 104 -8.43 18.92 -21.49
C LYS A 104 -7.43 18.70 -22.63
N ARG A 105 -7.76 19.16 -23.83
CA ARG A 105 -6.87 19.20 -25.00
C ARG A 105 -6.98 20.58 -25.63
N ARG A 106 -5.85 21.29 -25.78
CA ARG A 106 -5.77 22.63 -26.39
C ARG A 106 -6.86 23.58 -25.83
N GLY A 107 -6.95 23.70 -24.51
CA GLY A 107 -7.94 24.59 -23.86
C GLY A 107 -9.35 24.02 -23.69
N LYS A 108 -9.81 23.11 -24.56
CA LYS A 108 -11.19 22.56 -24.55
C LYS A 108 -11.27 21.22 -23.80
N ARG A 109 -12.42 20.93 -23.17
CA ARG A 109 -12.70 19.63 -22.51
C ARG A 109 -13.36 18.68 -23.51
N VAL A 110 -12.69 17.58 -23.85
CA VAL A 110 -13.16 16.58 -24.81
C VAL A 110 -13.32 15.23 -24.11
N TYR A 111 -14.33 14.45 -24.52
CA TYR A 111 -14.50 13.07 -24.06
C TYR A 111 -13.58 12.14 -24.85
N ILE A 112 -12.83 11.30 -24.13
CA ILE A 112 -11.92 10.32 -24.71
C ILE A 112 -12.27 8.95 -24.14
N ALA A 113 -12.27 7.93 -24.98
CA ALA A 113 -12.41 6.54 -24.55
C ALA A 113 -11.35 6.21 -23.49
N ARG A 114 -11.79 5.67 -22.35
CA ARG A 114 -10.87 5.18 -21.33
C ARG A 114 -10.22 3.90 -21.87
N LYS A 115 -8.89 3.80 -21.85
CA LYS A 115 -8.19 2.55 -22.14
C LYS A 115 -8.39 1.58 -20.97
N GLN A 116 -8.56 0.30 -21.27
CA GLN A 116 -8.53 -0.78 -20.29
C GLN A 116 -7.57 -1.84 -20.78
N GLU A 117 -6.74 -2.28 -19.85
CA GLU A 117 -5.70 -3.28 -20.05
C GLU A 117 -5.90 -4.37 -19.00
N LEU A 118 -5.33 -5.55 -19.27
CA LEU A 118 -5.24 -6.62 -18.29
C LEU A 118 -4.38 -6.15 -17.11
N TYR A 119 -4.48 -6.86 -15.99
CA TYR A 119 -3.72 -6.51 -14.80
C TYR A 119 -2.22 -6.64 -15.07
N THR A 120 -1.48 -5.57 -14.83
CA THR A 120 -0.02 -5.55 -14.91
C THR A 120 0.56 -5.65 -13.51
N PHE A 121 1.58 -6.48 -13.34
CA PHE A 121 2.22 -6.65 -12.04
C PHE A 121 3.42 -5.71 -11.96
N SER A 122 3.54 -4.96 -10.87
CA SER A 122 4.83 -4.34 -10.55
C SER A 122 5.83 -5.43 -10.15
N GLN A 123 7.14 -5.13 -10.20
CA GLN A 123 8.18 -6.08 -9.82
C GLN A 123 7.91 -6.77 -8.47
N TRP A 124 7.59 -6.00 -7.43
CA TRP A 124 7.36 -6.56 -6.09
C TRP A 124 6.07 -7.39 -6.00
N GLU A 125 5.04 -7.04 -6.77
CA GLU A 125 3.80 -7.82 -6.84
C GLU A 125 4.02 -9.14 -7.56
N TRP A 126 4.85 -9.13 -8.60
CA TRP A 126 5.23 -10.31 -9.37
C TRP A 126 6.00 -11.29 -8.48
N GLU A 127 7.08 -10.85 -7.82
CA GLU A 127 7.85 -11.67 -6.88
C GLU A 127 6.95 -12.28 -5.80
N ARG A 128 6.08 -11.48 -5.18
CA ARG A 128 5.14 -11.97 -4.16
C ARG A 128 4.11 -12.97 -4.73
N ALA A 129 3.65 -12.77 -5.97
CA ALA A 129 2.73 -13.69 -6.62
C ALA A 129 3.42 -15.04 -6.91
N LEU A 130 4.71 -15.02 -7.26
CA LEU A 130 5.51 -16.24 -7.44
C LEU A 130 5.75 -16.97 -6.12
N GLU A 131 6.12 -16.26 -5.05
CA GLU A 131 6.31 -16.82 -3.70
C GLU A 131 5.05 -17.50 -3.17
N ARG A 132 3.89 -16.91 -3.43
CA ARG A 132 2.58 -17.47 -3.03
C ARG A 132 2.08 -18.59 -3.94
N GLY A 133 2.82 -18.94 -5.00
CA GLY A 133 2.40 -19.96 -5.95
C GLY A 133 1.16 -19.57 -6.78
N LYS A 134 0.87 -18.28 -6.96
CA LYS A 134 -0.30 -17.81 -7.72
C LYS A 134 -0.29 -18.29 -9.18
N PHE A 135 0.91 -18.43 -9.74
CA PHE A 135 1.12 -18.82 -11.14
C PHE A 135 1.92 -20.11 -11.26
N THR A 136 1.42 -21.01 -12.11
CA THR A 136 2.13 -22.19 -12.58
C THR A 136 3.27 -21.82 -13.54
N GLN A 137 4.21 -22.73 -13.76
CA GLN A 137 5.35 -22.47 -14.64
C GLN A 137 4.92 -22.12 -16.08
N LYS A 138 3.87 -22.78 -16.58
CA LYS A 138 3.31 -22.52 -17.92
C LYS A 138 2.71 -21.13 -18.03
N GLU A 139 1.94 -20.68 -17.03
CA GLU A 139 1.35 -19.33 -17.01
C GLU A 139 2.41 -18.23 -17.01
N ARG A 140 3.53 -18.45 -16.30
CA ARG A 140 4.64 -17.47 -16.21
C ARG A 140 5.26 -17.17 -17.58
N ALA A 141 5.27 -18.14 -18.49
CA ALA A 141 5.84 -17.97 -19.83
C ALA A 141 5.09 -16.92 -20.67
N TYR A 142 3.84 -16.60 -20.32
CA TYR A 142 3.02 -15.61 -21.01
C TYR A 142 3.17 -14.18 -20.46
N PHE A 143 4.10 -13.95 -19.54
CA PHE A 143 4.40 -12.62 -19.03
C PHE A 143 5.75 -12.14 -19.53
N ALA A 144 5.76 -10.93 -20.09
CA ALA A 144 6.99 -10.24 -20.48
C ALA A 144 7.36 -9.19 -19.45
N ARG A 145 8.66 -9.08 -19.17
CA ARG A 145 9.23 -7.98 -18.40
C ARG A 145 9.29 -6.75 -19.30
N ILE A 146 8.67 -5.66 -18.86
CA ILE A 146 8.61 -4.39 -19.56
C ILE A 146 9.12 -3.30 -18.62
N GLU A 147 10.02 -2.47 -19.12
CA GLU A 147 10.51 -1.29 -18.42
C GLU A 147 9.72 -0.08 -18.90
N CYS A 148 9.04 0.58 -17.97
CA CYS A 148 8.27 1.77 -18.27
C CYS A 148 8.79 2.95 -17.46
N PHE A 149 8.85 4.12 -18.10
CA PHE A 149 9.30 5.33 -17.42
C PHE A 149 8.16 5.95 -16.61
N ASN A 150 8.29 5.97 -15.29
CA ASN A 150 7.32 6.61 -14.41
C ASN A 150 7.65 8.10 -14.25
N ARG A 151 6.92 8.94 -14.98
CA ARG A 151 7.08 10.40 -14.94
C ARG A 151 6.83 11.04 -13.57
N GLN A 152 6.01 10.44 -12.70
CA GLN A 152 5.76 11.00 -11.36
C GLN A 152 6.95 10.81 -10.43
N LYS A 153 7.70 9.72 -10.62
CA LYS A 153 8.84 9.34 -9.78
C LYS A 153 10.20 9.56 -10.47
N ASP A 154 10.15 10.05 -11.70
CA ASP A 154 11.29 10.33 -12.59
C ASP A 154 12.29 9.16 -12.68
N ARG A 155 11.78 7.94 -12.84
CA ARG A 155 12.60 6.71 -12.89
C ARG A 155 11.95 5.63 -13.74
N PHE A 156 12.75 4.70 -14.24
CA PHE A 156 12.25 3.47 -14.83
C PHE A 156 11.74 2.51 -13.75
N GLU A 157 10.57 1.93 -14.00
CA GLU A 157 9.96 0.89 -13.19
C GLU A 157 9.73 -0.35 -14.04
N ILE A 158 9.99 -1.52 -13.44
CA ILE A 158 9.79 -2.82 -14.09
C ILE A 158 8.37 -3.29 -13.81
N HIS A 159 7.65 -3.62 -14.88
CA HIS A 159 6.34 -4.23 -14.87
C HIS A 159 6.35 -5.56 -15.63
N TYR A 160 5.44 -6.45 -15.27
CA TYR A 160 5.20 -7.70 -15.97
C TYR A 160 3.81 -7.64 -16.59
N GLU A 161 3.78 -7.69 -17.92
CA GLU A 161 2.55 -7.60 -18.71
C GLU A 161 2.28 -8.93 -19.43
N PHE A 162 1.00 -9.25 -19.56
CA PHE A 162 0.58 -10.42 -20.32
C PHE A 162 0.76 -10.18 -21.82
N THR A 163 1.49 -11.05 -22.50
CA THR A 163 1.92 -10.85 -23.90
C THR A 163 0.80 -11.08 -24.90
N GLU A 164 -0.04 -12.08 -24.68
CA GLU A 164 -1.04 -12.53 -25.67
C GLU A 164 -2.43 -11.91 -25.46
N ALA A 165 -2.49 -10.61 -25.14
CA ALA A 165 -3.74 -9.93 -24.78
C ALA A 165 -4.84 -10.04 -25.85
N TRP A 166 -4.49 -10.31 -27.11
CA TRP A 166 -5.41 -10.52 -28.23
C TRP A 166 -6.38 -11.70 -28.03
N ARG A 167 -6.03 -12.67 -27.18
CA ARG A 167 -6.90 -13.81 -26.81
C ARG A 167 -8.13 -13.41 -26.03
N PHE A 168 -8.15 -12.18 -25.51
CA PHE A 168 -9.23 -11.66 -24.70
C PHE A 168 -9.93 -10.51 -25.42
N GLU A 169 -11.25 -10.47 -25.26
CA GLU A 169 -12.10 -9.41 -25.78
C GLU A 169 -12.76 -8.64 -24.64
N LEU A 170 -12.97 -7.34 -24.85
CA LEU A 170 -13.61 -6.48 -23.87
C LEU A 170 -15.13 -6.57 -24.02
N ARG A 171 -15.82 -7.09 -23.00
CA ARG A 171 -17.28 -7.15 -22.94
C ARG A 171 -17.82 -6.13 -21.96
N VAL A 172 -19.01 -5.62 -22.27
CA VAL A 172 -19.73 -4.67 -21.42
C VAL A 172 -21.05 -5.30 -20.99
N LYS A 173 -21.35 -5.25 -19.69
CA LYS A 173 -22.64 -5.65 -19.14
C LYS A 173 -23.23 -4.59 -18.20
N PRO A 174 -24.56 -4.52 -18.04
CA PRO A 174 -25.18 -3.73 -16.98
C PRO A 174 -24.64 -4.11 -15.59
N ASN A 175 -24.40 -3.11 -14.74
CA ASN A 175 -24.04 -3.31 -13.35
C ASN A 175 -25.30 -3.40 -12.49
N MET A 176 -25.80 -4.61 -12.31
CA MET A 176 -27.00 -4.84 -11.49
C MET A 176 -26.63 -4.97 -10.02
N ILE A 177 -27.27 -4.18 -9.18
CA ILE A 177 -27.20 -4.31 -7.72
C ILE A 177 -28.39 -5.15 -7.28
N THR A 178 -28.11 -6.32 -6.74
CA THR A 178 -29.12 -7.32 -6.34
C THR A 178 -29.24 -7.46 -4.83
N HIS A 179 -28.18 -7.12 -4.10
CA HIS A 179 -28.14 -7.23 -2.64
C HIS A 179 -27.65 -5.93 -2.05
N TYR A 180 -28.04 -5.68 -0.81
CA TYR A 180 -27.50 -4.60 0.00
C TYR A 180 -27.07 -5.16 1.35
N ARG A 181 -26.19 -4.42 2.02
CA ARG A 181 -25.81 -4.71 3.40
C ARG A 181 -26.65 -3.82 4.31
N PRO A 182 -27.46 -4.37 5.23
CA PRO A 182 -28.23 -3.57 6.15
C PRO A 182 -27.31 -2.83 7.12
N VAL A 183 -27.75 -1.66 7.58
CA VAL A 183 -27.03 -0.87 8.57
C VAL A 183 -27.47 -1.31 9.95
N ASP A 184 -26.52 -1.72 10.78
CA ASP A 184 -26.76 -2.01 12.19
C ASP A 184 -26.56 -0.73 13.01
N ILE A 185 -27.66 -0.22 13.56
CA ILE A 185 -27.72 1.03 14.32
C ILE A 185 -26.85 0.95 15.58
N VAL A 186 -26.76 -0.22 16.21
CA VAL A 186 -25.96 -0.41 17.44
C VAL A 186 -24.48 -0.26 17.11
N ILE A 187 -24.03 -0.90 16.03
CA ILE A 187 -22.64 -0.83 15.56
C ILE A 187 -22.28 0.61 15.15
N GLU A 188 -23.14 1.27 14.37
CA GLU A 188 -22.86 2.64 13.90
C GLU A 188 -22.84 3.65 15.05
N ARG A 189 -23.74 3.50 16.04
CA ARG A 189 -23.71 4.34 17.24
C ARG A 189 -22.40 4.19 18.01
N GLU A 190 -21.97 2.96 18.26
CA GLU A 190 -20.74 2.70 18.99
C GLU A 190 -19.50 3.19 18.21
N LEU A 191 -19.49 3.02 16.88
CA LEU A 191 -18.44 3.58 16.04
C LEU A 191 -18.39 5.11 16.15
N ALA A 192 -19.53 5.80 16.10
CA ALA A 192 -19.58 7.25 16.24
C ALA A 192 -19.05 7.75 17.60
N GLU A 193 -19.37 7.04 18.69
CA GLU A 193 -18.85 7.34 20.03
C GLU A 193 -17.32 7.16 20.11
N LEU A 194 -16.79 6.09 19.51
CA LEU A 194 -15.35 5.85 19.44
C LEU A 194 -14.62 6.84 18.53
N ASP A 195 -15.21 7.20 17.38
CA ASP A 195 -14.66 8.17 16.44
C ASP A 195 -14.51 9.54 17.11
N LYS A 196 -15.51 9.98 17.89
CA LYS A 196 -15.42 11.22 18.68
C LYS A 196 -14.21 11.25 19.63
N ILE A 197 -13.86 10.09 20.21
CA ILE A 197 -12.71 9.95 21.12
C ILE A 197 -11.39 9.93 20.32
N ILE A 198 -11.35 9.18 19.20
CA ILE A 198 -10.15 8.96 18.40
C ILE A 198 -9.77 10.20 17.59
N ASP A 199 -10.75 10.86 16.97
CA ASP A 199 -10.57 12.02 16.09
C ASP A 199 -10.22 13.31 16.85
N ASN A 200 -10.34 13.30 18.18
CA ASN A 200 -9.83 14.39 19.00
C ASN A 200 -8.32 14.56 18.75
N HIS A 201 -7.92 15.74 18.27
CA HIS A 201 -6.55 16.07 17.88
C HIS A 201 -5.47 15.64 18.91
N LYS A 202 -5.73 15.81 20.22
CA LYS A 202 -4.80 15.41 21.28
C LYS A 202 -4.62 13.88 21.36
N ASN A 203 -5.71 13.15 21.20
CA ASN A 203 -5.70 11.69 21.20
C ASN A 203 -5.08 11.17 19.90
N TRP A 204 -5.45 11.73 18.75
CA TRP A 204 -4.88 11.37 17.45
C TRP A 204 -3.35 11.56 17.41
N GLY A 205 -2.83 12.67 17.95
CA GLY A 205 -1.38 12.88 18.08
C GLY A 205 -0.70 11.79 18.92
N THR A 206 -1.32 11.38 20.03
CA THR A 206 -0.81 10.29 20.88
C THR A 206 -0.86 8.95 20.13
N ILE A 207 -1.96 8.67 19.44
CA ILE A 207 -2.16 7.44 18.66
C ILE A 207 -1.11 7.31 17.56
N THR A 208 -0.97 8.36 16.75
CA THR A 208 -0.06 8.38 15.60
C THR A 208 1.41 8.34 16.01
N HIS A 209 1.82 9.09 17.03
CA HIS A 209 3.23 9.18 17.39
C HIS A 209 3.71 8.11 18.36
N LYS A 210 2.88 7.68 19.32
CA LYS A 210 3.28 6.72 20.36
C LYS A 210 2.73 5.31 20.14
N ILE A 211 1.50 5.15 19.69
CA ILE A 211 0.87 3.82 19.57
C ILE A 211 1.31 3.12 18.27
N TYR A 212 1.19 3.79 17.13
CA TYR A 212 1.60 3.23 15.83
C TYR A 212 3.09 3.41 15.52
N GLY A 213 3.78 4.28 16.26
CA GLY A 213 5.16 4.64 16.01
C GLY A 213 5.30 5.59 14.81
N ARG A 214 6.33 6.45 14.83
CA ARG A 214 6.62 7.42 13.77
C ARG A 214 6.48 6.80 12.37
N ARG A 215 5.65 7.42 11.54
CA ARG A 215 5.21 7.02 10.18
C ARG A 215 6.32 6.96 9.11
N ASN A 216 7.60 7.05 9.46
CA ASN A 216 8.70 7.09 8.49
C ASN A 216 9.23 5.69 8.13
N SER A 217 8.32 4.81 7.71
CA SER A 217 8.62 3.50 7.13
C SER A 217 9.50 3.62 5.86
N TRP A 218 9.33 4.69 5.09
CA TRP A 218 10.08 4.93 3.84
C TRP A 218 11.60 5.04 4.09
N ASN A 219 12.01 5.69 5.19
CA ASN A 219 13.42 5.80 5.59
C ASN A 219 14.02 4.46 6.04
N GLN A 220 13.22 3.51 6.52
CA GLN A 220 13.68 2.15 6.85
C GLN A 220 13.88 1.32 5.57
N TYR A 221 12.95 1.41 4.62
CA TYR A 221 13.04 0.68 3.34
C TYR A 221 14.20 1.19 2.47
N GLN A 222 14.35 2.51 2.36
CA GLN A 222 15.45 3.13 1.60
C GLN A 222 16.82 2.70 2.15
N LYS A 223 16.97 2.56 3.47
CA LYS A 223 18.21 2.04 4.08
C LYS A 223 18.49 0.55 3.80
N ARG A 224 17.47 -0.24 3.44
CA ARG A 224 17.58 -1.70 3.26
C ARG A 224 17.98 -2.10 1.83
N TYR A 225 17.51 -1.37 0.81
CA TYR A 225 17.75 -1.69 -0.61
C TYR A 225 18.69 -0.72 -1.32
N THR A 226 18.80 0.52 -0.84
CA THR A 226 19.88 1.43 -1.20
C THR A 226 20.74 1.61 0.04
N PRO A 227 21.67 0.67 0.36
CA PRO A 227 22.68 0.99 1.35
C PRO A 227 23.33 2.28 0.84
N LYS A 228 23.19 3.38 1.60
CA LYS A 228 24.02 4.55 1.33
C LYS A 228 25.44 4.02 1.32
N GLU A 229 26.17 4.20 0.23
CA GLU A 229 27.63 4.11 0.29
C GLU A 229 28.01 5.03 1.45
N LYS A 230 28.31 4.43 2.61
CA LYS A 230 28.93 5.18 3.69
C LYS A 230 30.13 5.77 3.00
N TYR A 231 30.21 7.10 2.92
CA TYR A 231 31.40 7.80 2.47
C TYR A 231 32.58 7.01 3.00
N LYS A 232 33.32 6.33 2.11
CA LYS A 232 34.56 5.67 2.47
C LYS A 232 35.51 6.82 2.76
N ARG A 233 35.37 7.44 3.94
CA ARG A 233 36.42 8.26 4.50
C ARG A 233 37.54 7.27 4.70
N THR A 234 38.54 7.33 3.82
CA THR A 234 39.84 6.74 4.07
C THR A 234 40.22 7.17 5.49
N PRO A 235 40.35 6.23 6.45
CA PRO A 235 40.70 6.59 7.81
C PRO A 235 41.99 7.41 7.77
N LEU A 236 42.12 8.44 8.61
CA LEU A 236 43.31 9.30 8.66
C LEU A 236 44.62 8.51 8.82
N LYS A 237 44.54 7.28 9.33
CA LYS A 237 45.65 6.32 9.38
C LYS A 237 46.17 5.90 8.00
N GLU A 238 45.33 5.82 6.97
CA GLU A 238 45.76 5.59 5.57
C GLU A 238 46.33 6.86 4.92
N ILE A 239 45.97 8.04 5.44
CA ILE A 239 46.50 9.35 5.01
C ILE A 239 47.88 9.63 5.65
N THR A 240 48.36 8.76 6.55
CA THR A 240 49.67 8.92 7.25
C THR A 240 50.90 8.90 6.34
N ALA A 241 50.75 8.61 5.05
CA ALA A 241 51.81 8.84 4.07
C ALA A 241 52.16 10.34 3.92
N LEU A 242 51.26 11.25 4.30
CA LEU A 242 51.55 12.68 4.42
C LEU A 242 52.17 12.94 5.81
N LYS A 243 53.42 12.51 5.96
CA LYS A 243 54.26 12.82 7.11
C LYS A 243 54.36 14.35 7.26
N TYR A 244 54.27 14.83 8.50
CA TYR A 244 54.35 16.24 8.90
C TYR A 244 55.69 16.96 8.58
N HIS A 245 56.52 16.40 7.70
CA HIS A 245 57.81 16.94 7.29
C HIS A 245 58.09 16.85 5.79
N THR A 246 57.13 16.45 4.95
CA THR A 246 57.33 16.51 3.49
C THR A 246 57.30 17.95 3.03
N SER A 247 58.38 18.42 2.40
CA SER A 247 58.44 19.79 1.87
C SER A 247 57.46 19.95 0.71
N ALA A 248 57.03 21.19 0.42
CA ALA A 248 56.09 21.45 -0.66
C ALA A 248 56.58 20.95 -2.05
N MET A 249 57.91 20.83 -2.22
CA MET A 249 58.53 20.29 -3.43
C MET A 249 58.32 18.77 -3.58
N GLU A 250 58.45 18.01 -2.50
CA GLU A 250 58.27 16.55 -2.53
C GLU A 250 56.80 16.17 -2.78
N ILE A 251 55.86 17.01 -2.34
CA ILE A 251 54.43 16.84 -2.60
C ILE A 251 54.09 17.10 -4.08
N ALA A 252 54.80 18.03 -4.74
CA ALA A 252 54.61 18.32 -6.16
C ALA A 252 55.11 17.18 -7.05
N ASP A 253 56.27 16.59 -6.74
CA ASP A 253 56.83 15.46 -7.49
C ASP A 253 55.97 14.20 -7.37
N MET A 254 55.48 13.87 -6.16
CA MET A 254 54.58 12.72 -5.96
C MET A 254 53.25 12.84 -6.72
N LEU A 255 52.72 14.06 -6.88
CA LEU A 255 51.49 14.29 -7.62
C LEU A 255 51.69 14.26 -9.14
N LEU A 256 52.89 14.57 -9.63
CA LEU A 256 53.25 14.46 -11.05
C LEU A 256 53.45 12.99 -11.48
N GLU A 257 54.04 12.14 -10.63
CA GLU A 257 54.25 10.71 -10.94
C GLU A 257 52.95 9.89 -11.04
N VAL A 258 51.86 10.31 -10.40
CA VAL A 258 50.55 9.61 -10.45
C VAL A 258 49.77 9.91 -11.74
N SER A 259 50.29 10.79 -12.61
CA SER A 259 49.62 11.24 -13.84
C SER A 259 50.21 10.71 -15.16
N LEU A 260 51.09 9.70 -15.09
CA LEU A 260 51.51 8.84 -16.21
C LEU A 260 50.94 7.42 -16.03
#